data_AF-A0A0L8FY97-F1
#
_entry.id   AF-A0A0L8FY97-F1
#
_cell.length_a   1.000
_cell.length_b   1.000
_cell.length_c   1.000
_cell.angle_alpha   90.00
_cell.angle_beta   90.00
_cell.angle_gamma   90.00
#
_symmetry.space_group_name_H-M   'P 1'
#
loop_
_entity.id
_entity.type
_entity.pdbx_description
1 polymer ?
#
loop_
_entity_poly.entity_id
_entity_poly.type
_entity_poly.pdbx_seq_one_letter_code
_entity_poly.pdbx_strand_id
1 'polypeptide(L)'
;TISEFGTNHVYAAGTFNEMRPKSSDPSYLKKSGAAIYNSLIAADPKAIWLMQGWLFQDANFWKPPQAKALLTSVPQGRMIVLDLFAEVSPMWKRLDFFYGQPFIWCMLHNFGGTMDLYGDLESVNVGPRNARSPANSSMIGTGLSPEGIFQNYVMYEFLLDKSVSMDSSVQNISKWISGYVSRRYGTTNQLIDSGWQLLRKSVYNCTDHQRHHRNLGIVRRPTLHKKDRSSVYNCTTGISDGGWNVVYVQRPKLMIRKEVVS
;
A
#
# COMPACT_ATOMS: atom_id res chain seq x y z
N THR A 1 19.04 9.21 20.25
CA THR A 1 18.28 8.92 21.49
C THR A 1 17.33 10.08 21.76
N ILE A 2 16.43 9.98 22.75
CA ILE A 2 15.57 11.13 23.13
C ILE A 2 16.42 12.36 23.49
N SER A 3 17.57 12.15 24.14
CA SER A 3 18.51 13.24 24.45
C SER A 3 19.12 13.91 23.21
N GLU A 4 19.25 13.18 22.11
CA GLU A 4 19.88 13.67 20.86
C GLU A 4 18.88 14.37 19.94
N PHE A 5 17.68 13.80 19.80
CA PHE A 5 16.71 14.21 18.76
C PHE A 5 15.37 14.69 19.33
N GLY A 6 15.20 14.70 20.66
CA GLY A 6 13.90 14.87 21.30
C GLY A 6 12.96 13.69 21.05
N THR A 7 11.66 13.92 21.22
CA THR A 7 10.62 12.93 20.94
C THR A 7 9.31 13.58 20.50
N ASN A 8 8.58 12.90 19.62
CA ASN A 8 7.19 13.18 19.28
C ASN A 8 6.24 12.07 19.79
N HIS A 9 6.71 11.28 20.76
CA HIS A 9 5.96 10.24 21.47
C HIS A 9 5.50 9.04 20.64
N VAL A 10 5.86 8.94 19.36
CA VAL A 10 5.53 7.79 18.50
C VAL A 10 6.81 7.03 18.15
N TYR A 11 6.84 5.73 18.44
CA TYR A 11 8.01 4.88 18.27
C TYR A 11 7.68 3.67 17.42
N ALA A 12 8.43 3.48 16.32
CA ALA A 12 8.31 2.29 15.49
C ALA A 12 9.16 1.14 16.06
N ALA A 13 8.53 0.00 16.34
CA ALA A 13 9.23 -1.21 16.76
C ALA A 13 8.59 -2.46 16.13
N GLY A 14 9.40 -3.31 15.49
CA GLY A 14 8.98 -4.58 14.91
C GLY A 14 9.54 -5.75 15.70
N THR A 15 8.74 -6.79 15.91
CA THR A 15 9.10 -7.93 16.79
C THR A 15 9.30 -9.22 16.01
N PHE A 16 8.31 -9.57 15.21
CA PHE A 16 8.18 -10.84 14.52
C PHE A 16 7.94 -10.61 13.04
N ASN A 17 8.55 -9.55 12.49
CA ASN A 17 8.45 -9.29 11.06
C ASN A 17 9.13 -10.44 10.30
N GLU A 18 8.35 -11.18 9.52
CA GLU A 18 8.80 -12.36 8.76
C GLU A 18 9.46 -13.47 9.59
N MET A 19 9.27 -13.44 10.92
CA MET A 19 9.77 -14.44 11.84
C MET A 19 8.62 -15.02 12.64
N ARG A 20 8.61 -16.34 12.82
CA ARG A 20 7.66 -16.98 13.72
C ARG A 20 8.13 -16.83 15.16
N PRO A 21 7.26 -16.35 16.07
CA PRO A 21 7.54 -16.39 17.50
C PRO A 21 7.84 -17.82 17.96
N LYS A 22 8.67 -17.96 19.01
CA LYS A 22 9.08 -19.26 19.56
C LYS A 22 7.90 -20.11 20.04
N SER A 23 6.79 -19.48 20.44
CA SER A 23 5.57 -20.13 20.88
C SER A 23 4.34 -19.44 20.29
N SER A 24 3.32 -20.23 19.93
CA SER A 24 1.99 -19.75 19.52
C SER A 24 1.02 -19.58 20.69
N ASP A 25 1.48 -19.78 21.93
CA ASP A 25 0.70 -19.53 23.14
C ASP A 25 0.34 -18.03 23.25
N PRO A 26 -0.95 -17.66 23.30
CA PRO A 26 -1.40 -16.30 23.56
C PRO A 26 -0.71 -15.62 24.75
N SER A 27 -0.42 -16.34 25.84
CA SER A 27 0.27 -15.80 27.02
C SER A 27 1.69 -15.35 26.68
N TYR A 28 2.42 -16.14 25.89
CA TYR A 28 3.77 -15.79 25.42
C TYR A 28 3.76 -14.55 24.53
N LEU A 29 2.83 -14.47 23.58
CA LEU A 29 2.71 -13.33 22.66
C LEU A 29 2.30 -12.05 23.40
N LYS A 30 1.37 -12.16 24.35
CA LYS A 30 0.95 -11.04 25.20
C LYS A 30 2.11 -10.51 26.05
N LYS A 31 2.87 -11.40 26.70
CA LYS A 31 4.06 -11.02 27.49
C LYS A 31 5.13 -10.37 26.62
N SER A 32 5.35 -10.88 25.41
CA SER A 32 6.31 -10.32 24.46
C SER A 32 5.95 -8.88 24.09
N GLY A 33 4.70 -8.64 23.67
CA GLY A 33 4.22 -7.29 23.36
C GLY A 33 4.25 -6.33 24.55
N ALA A 34 3.84 -6.79 25.74
CA ALA A 34 3.88 -6.00 26.96
C ALA A 34 5.31 -5.61 27.35
N ALA A 35 6.30 -6.50 27.21
CA ALA A 35 7.69 -6.21 27.51
C ALA A 35 8.26 -5.07 26.65
N ILE A 36 7.93 -5.06 25.36
CA ILE A 36 8.35 -3.99 24.44
C ILE A 36 7.70 -2.67 24.82
N TYR A 37 6.38 -2.68 25.03
CA TYR A 37 5.67 -1.46 25.40
C TYR A 37 6.13 -0.90 26.73
N ASN A 38 6.34 -1.75 27.74
CA ASN A 38 6.91 -1.37 29.04
C ASN A 38 8.28 -0.71 28.88
N SER A 39 9.10 -1.19 27.93
CA SER A 39 10.41 -0.60 27.63
C SER A 39 10.27 0.80 27.00
N LEU A 40 9.27 1.00 26.12
CA LEU A 40 8.98 2.31 25.54
C LEU A 40 8.52 3.31 26.62
N ILE A 41 7.56 2.94 27.47
CA ILE A 41 7.02 3.86 28.48
C ILE A 41 7.97 4.12 29.65
N ALA A 42 8.93 3.22 29.90
CA ALA A 42 10.01 3.47 30.84
C ALA A 42 10.91 4.62 30.39
N ALA A 43 11.06 4.83 29.08
CA ALA A 43 11.81 5.94 28.51
C ALA A 43 10.95 7.18 28.25
N ASP A 44 9.68 6.99 27.84
CA ASP A 44 8.73 8.07 27.56
C ASP A 44 7.31 7.66 28.00
N PRO A 45 6.79 8.18 29.12
CA PRO A 45 5.44 7.85 29.61
C PRO A 45 4.30 8.15 28.63
N LYS A 46 4.53 8.96 27.59
CA LYS A 46 3.54 9.28 26.55
C LYS A 46 3.64 8.37 25.32
N ALA A 47 4.57 7.42 25.29
CA ALA A 47 4.86 6.59 24.13
C ALA A 47 3.62 5.91 23.52
N ILE A 48 3.55 5.96 22.19
CA ILE A 48 2.66 5.23 21.31
C ILE A 48 3.53 4.30 20.47
N TRP A 49 3.19 3.02 20.46
CA TRP A 49 3.88 2.03 19.65
C TRP A 49 3.28 1.97 18.24
N LEU A 50 4.04 2.44 17.24
CA LEU A 50 3.72 2.24 15.83
C LEU A 50 4.22 0.85 15.38
N MET A 51 3.32 -0.04 15.02
CA MET A 51 3.63 -1.43 14.65
C MET A 51 3.24 -1.72 13.21
N GLN A 52 4.12 -2.36 12.44
CA GLN A 52 3.76 -2.90 11.14
C GLN A 52 2.89 -4.16 11.29
N GLY A 53 1.73 -4.18 10.63
CA GLY A 53 0.81 -5.33 10.61
C GLY A 53 1.21 -6.48 9.69
N TRP A 54 2.35 -6.37 8.97
CA TRP A 54 2.78 -7.35 7.96
C TRP A 54 2.88 -8.78 8.49
N LEU A 55 3.34 -8.95 9.74
CA LEU A 55 3.44 -10.27 10.39
C LEU A 55 2.12 -11.06 10.34
N PHE A 56 0.97 -10.38 10.41
CA PHE A 56 -0.34 -11.02 10.35
C PHE A 56 -0.67 -11.62 8.98
N GLN A 57 0.11 -11.35 7.94
CA GLN A 57 -0.04 -12.01 6.64
C GLN A 57 0.33 -13.51 6.70
N ASP A 58 1.13 -13.98 7.67
CA ASP A 58 1.30 -15.42 7.93
C ASP A 58 0.10 -15.96 8.73
N ALA A 59 -1.01 -16.17 8.02
CA ALA A 59 -2.27 -16.65 8.61
C ALA A 59 -2.18 -18.06 9.21
N ASN A 60 -1.13 -18.84 8.86
CA ASN A 60 -0.91 -20.16 9.46
C ASN A 60 -0.51 -20.05 10.93
N PHE A 61 0.31 -19.05 11.27
CA PHE A 61 0.73 -18.77 12.64
C PHE A 61 -0.22 -17.79 13.33
N TRP A 62 -0.48 -16.64 12.70
CA TRP A 62 -1.24 -15.54 13.29
C TRP A 62 -2.75 -15.72 13.10
N LYS A 63 -3.31 -16.68 13.85
CA LYS A 63 -4.76 -16.87 13.98
C LYS A 63 -5.35 -15.84 14.95
N PRO A 64 -6.69 -15.69 15.01
CA PRO A 64 -7.33 -14.66 15.84
C PRO A 64 -6.88 -14.63 17.32
N PRO A 65 -6.72 -15.76 18.03
CA PRO A 65 -6.24 -15.73 19.42
C PRO A 65 -4.82 -15.18 19.56
N GLN A 66 -3.92 -15.55 18.64
CA GLN A 66 -2.52 -15.09 18.64
C GLN A 66 -2.42 -13.59 18.33
N ALA A 67 -3.13 -13.15 17.29
CA ALA A 67 -3.17 -11.75 16.91
C ALA A 67 -3.79 -10.87 18.01
N LYS A 68 -4.92 -11.30 18.58
CA LYS A 68 -5.58 -10.61 19.68
C LYS A 68 -4.67 -10.50 20.90
N ALA A 69 -3.93 -11.55 21.23
CA ALA A 69 -3.02 -11.53 22.37
C ALA A 69 -1.90 -10.49 22.24
N LEU A 70 -1.32 -10.35 21.04
CA LEU A 70 -0.32 -9.32 20.76
C LEU A 70 -0.95 -7.92 20.76
N LEU A 71 -2.05 -7.72 20.03
CA LEU A 71 -2.69 -6.41 19.86
C LEU A 71 -3.28 -5.84 21.15
N THR A 72 -3.72 -6.72 22.07
CA THR A 72 -4.25 -6.34 23.40
C THR A 72 -3.19 -6.48 24.51
N SER A 73 -1.92 -6.62 24.16
CA SER A 73 -0.81 -6.60 25.13
C SER A 73 -0.51 -5.20 25.67
N VAL A 74 -1.03 -4.16 25.03
CA VAL A 74 -0.89 -2.77 25.43
C VAL A 74 -2.26 -2.11 25.62
N PRO A 75 -2.35 -1.01 26.40
CA PRO A 75 -3.61 -0.28 26.55
C PRO A 75 -4.17 0.18 25.20
N GLN A 76 -5.50 0.28 25.09
CA GLN A 76 -6.15 0.77 23.87
C GLN A 76 -5.69 2.20 23.56
N GLY A 77 -5.41 2.46 22.27
CA GLY A 77 -4.92 3.77 21.82
C GLY A 77 -3.42 4.00 22.04
N ARG A 78 -2.71 3.06 22.66
CA ARG A 78 -1.25 3.12 22.85
C ARG A 78 -0.46 2.30 21.82
N MET A 79 -1.16 1.71 20.86
CA MET A 79 -0.59 1.13 19.65
C MET A 79 -1.31 1.68 18.43
N ILE A 80 -0.55 2.00 17.39
CA ILE A 80 -1.08 2.27 16.05
C ILE A 80 -0.58 1.16 15.14
N VAL A 81 -1.49 0.45 14.50
CA VAL A 81 -1.14 -0.62 13.56
C VAL A 81 -1.14 -0.06 12.13
N LEU A 82 -0.07 -0.29 11.39
CA LEU A 82 -0.04 -0.07 9.94
C LEU A 82 -0.60 -1.32 9.26
N ASP A 83 -1.80 -1.26 8.70
CA ASP A 83 -2.34 -2.33 7.85
C ASP A 83 -1.64 -2.26 6.50
N LEU A 84 -0.45 -2.86 6.44
CA LEU A 84 0.63 -2.48 5.53
C LEU A 84 0.31 -2.72 4.05
N PHE A 85 -0.58 -3.67 3.75
CA PHE A 85 -0.92 -4.12 2.39
C PHE A 85 -2.44 -4.17 2.20
N ALA A 86 -3.12 -3.13 2.66
CA ALA A 86 -4.57 -3.13 2.82
C ALA A 86 -5.33 -2.99 1.49
N GLU A 87 -4.66 -2.56 0.43
CA GLU A 87 -5.22 -2.51 -0.93
C GLU A 87 -5.36 -3.91 -1.55
N VAL A 88 -4.57 -4.89 -1.13
CA VAL A 88 -4.67 -6.26 -1.67
C VAL A 88 -5.15 -7.25 -0.61
N SER A 89 -4.57 -7.22 0.58
CA SER A 89 -4.81 -8.17 1.66
C SER A 89 -5.02 -7.44 3.01
N PRO A 90 -6.19 -6.80 3.20
CA PRO A 90 -6.49 -6.01 4.39
C PRO A 90 -6.63 -6.87 5.65
N MET A 91 -5.80 -6.62 6.66
CA MET A 91 -5.88 -7.31 7.94
C MET A 91 -6.99 -6.77 8.84
N TRP A 92 -7.42 -5.50 8.67
CA TRP A 92 -8.49 -4.92 9.47
C TRP A 92 -9.80 -5.73 9.42
N LYS A 93 -10.12 -6.33 8.27
CA LYS A 93 -11.31 -7.21 8.10
C LYS A 93 -11.18 -8.51 8.89
N ARG A 94 -9.98 -9.10 8.90
CA ARG A 94 -9.72 -10.41 9.51
C ARG A 94 -9.57 -10.32 11.03
N LEU A 95 -9.14 -9.17 11.52
CA LEU A 95 -8.77 -8.94 12.92
C LEU A 95 -9.73 -8.01 13.64
N ASP A 96 -10.97 -7.88 13.15
CA ASP A 96 -12.03 -7.08 13.78
C ASP A 96 -11.54 -5.67 14.15
N PHE A 97 -11.07 -4.93 13.14
CA PHE A 97 -10.47 -3.61 13.29
C PHE A 97 -9.34 -3.59 14.34
N PHE A 98 -8.46 -4.59 14.25
CA PHE A 98 -7.33 -4.80 15.17
C PHE A 98 -7.74 -4.84 16.64
N TYR A 99 -8.94 -5.40 16.91
CA TYR A 99 -9.54 -5.50 18.23
C TYR A 99 -9.63 -4.16 18.96
N GLY A 100 -9.88 -3.08 18.22
CA GLY A 100 -10.06 -1.73 18.73
C GLY A 100 -8.80 -0.88 18.82
N GLN A 101 -7.61 -1.44 18.54
CA GLN A 101 -6.42 -0.59 18.41
C GLN A 101 -6.54 0.31 17.18
N PRO A 102 -6.14 1.60 17.26
CA PRO A 102 -6.07 2.46 16.10
C PRO A 102 -5.24 1.87 14.97
N PHE A 103 -5.68 2.05 13.72
CA PHE A 103 -4.90 1.62 12.58
C PHE A 103 -4.91 2.63 11.42
N ILE A 104 -3.87 2.52 10.59
CA ILE A 104 -3.73 3.27 9.35
C ILE A 104 -3.86 2.28 8.20
N TRP A 105 -4.78 2.56 7.28
CA TRP A 105 -4.93 1.78 6.04
C TRP A 105 -3.78 2.16 5.11
N CYS A 106 -2.87 1.23 4.79
CA CYS A 106 -1.74 1.54 3.92
C CYS A 106 -1.87 0.88 2.56
N MET A 107 -1.42 1.61 1.54
CA MET A 107 -1.13 1.05 0.22
C MET A 107 0.35 0.69 0.15
N LEU A 108 0.66 -0.60 0.08
CA LEU A 108 2.04 -1.07 -0.11
C LEU A 108 2.47 -0.84 -1.55
N HIS A 109 1.65 -1.31 -2.49
CA HIS A 109 1.79 -1.21 -3.94
C HIS A 109 3.05 -1.84 -4.54
N ASN A 110 4.25 -1.43 -4.12
CA ASN A 110 5.51 -1.85 -4.71
C ASN A 110 6.32 -2.74 -3.76
N PHE A 111 6.85 -3.83 -4.30
CA PHE A 111 7.80 -4.71 -3.62
C PHE A 111 9.18 -4.64 -4.29
N GLY A 112 10.23 -4.44 -3.52
CA GLY A 112 11.62 -4.55 -3.94
C GLY A 112 12.05 -3.55 -5.02
N GLY A 113 11.32 -2.44 -5.21
CA GLY A 113 11.65 -1.37 -6.15
C GLY A 113 11.47 -1.75 -7.62
N THR A 114 10.51 -2.61 -7.94
CA THR A 114 10.26 -3.00 -9.34
C THR A 114 9.67 -1.85 -10.17
N MET A 115 9.97 -1.83 -11.48
CA MET A 115 9.62 -0.73 -12.39
C MET A 115 8.50 -1.09 -13.38
N ASP A 116 7.72 -2.11 -13.08
CA ASP A 116 6.57 -2.54 -13.87
C ASP A 116 5.38 -1.58 -13.71
N LEU A 117 4.56 -1.46 -14.76
CA LEU A 117 3.27 -0.78 -14.68
C LEU A 117 2.29 -1.69 -13.95
N TYR A 118 1.83 -1.26 -12.78
CA TYR A 118 0.94 -2.04 -11.94
C TYR A 118 0.10 -1.11 -11.04
N GLY A 119 -1.08 -1.57 -10.64
CA GLY A 119 -1.91 -0.93 -9.64
C GLY A 119 -3.30 -1.54 -9.55
N ASP A 120 -4.01 -1.25 -8.47
CA ASP A 120 -5.42 -1.58 -8.26
C ASP A 120 -6.18 -0.31 -7.85
N LEU A 121 -6.49 0.52 -8.85
CA LEU A 121 -7.17 1.79 -8.65
C LEU A 121 -8.55 1.60 -8.01
N GLU A 122 -9.30 0.56 -8.34
CA GLU A 122 -10.62 0.34 -7.73
C GLU A 122 -10.51 -0.03 -6.25
N SER A 123 -9.59 -0.92 -5.88
CA SER A 123 -9.36 -1.23 -4.48
C SER A 123 -8.93 0.00 -3.68
N VAL A 124 -8.02 0.81 -4.22
CA VAL A 124 -7.63 2.09 -3.59
C VAL A 124 -8.81 3.07 -3.53
N ASN A 125 -9.71 3.05 -4.52
CA ASN A 125 -10.86 3.94 -4.58
C ASN A 125 -11.89 3.67 -3.47
N VAL A 126 -12.11 2.40 -3.13
CA VAL A 126 -13.14 1.99 -2.16
C VAL A 126 -12.58 1.58 -0.79
N GLY A 127 -11.33 1.11 -0.75
CA GLY A 127 -10.68 0.51 0.41
C GLY A 127 -10.71 1.37 1.68
N PRO A 128 -10.14 2.60 1.65
CA PRO A 128 -10.16 3.50 2.80
C PRO A 128 -11.56 3.79 3.33
N ARG A 129 -12.53 4.05 2.43
CA ARG A 129 -13.93 4.32 2.82
C ARG A 129 -14.57 3.11 3.48
N ASN A 130 -14.37 1.92 2.91
CA ASN A 130 -14.89 0.66 3.46
C ASN A 130 -14.30 0.34 4.83
N ALA A 131 -13.03 0.68 5.05
CA ALA A 131 -12.37 0.52 6.34
C ALA A 131 -12.86 1.55 7.37
N ARG A 132 -13.20 2.78 6.97
CA ARG A 132 -13.63 3.88 7.85
C ARG A 132 -15.12 3.91 8.19
N SER A 133 -15.98 3.51 7.26
CA SER A 133 -17.45 3.69 7.37
C SER A 133 -18.13 2.89 8.50
N PRO A 134 -17.69 1.68 8.87
CA PRO A 134 -18.28 0.94 9.99
C PRO A 134 -18.17 1.70 11.32
N ALA A 135 -19.24 1.71 12.12
CA ALA A 135 -19.28 2.46 13.38
C ALA A 135 -18.24 2.01 14.41
N ASN A 136 -17.81 0.75 14.35
CA ASN A 136 -16.76 0.19 15.20
C ASN A 136 -15.35 0.32 14.61
N SER A 137 -15.18 1.03 13.48
CA SER A 137 -13.88 1.23 12.88
C SER A 137 -12.96 2.07 13.76
N SER A 138 -11.77 1.53 14.04
CA SER A 138 -10.66 2.23 14.67
C SER A 138 -9.68 2.84 13.64
N MET A 139 -10.09 2.99 12.38
CA MET A 139 -9.24 3.59 11.35
C MET A 139 -9.03 5.09 11.65
N ILE A 140 -7.77 5.51 11.72
CA ILE A 140 -7.38 6.90 12.02
C ILE A 140 -6.64 7.61 10.87
N GLY A 141 -6.38 6.92 9.76
CA GLY A 141 -5.76 7.55 8.60
C GLY A 141 -5.43 6.57 7.47
N THR A 142 -4.84 7.10 6.40
CA THR A 142 -4.29 6.36 5.26
C THR A 142 -2.79 6.59 5.14
N GLY A 143 -2.06 5.62 4.61
CA GLY A 143 -0.61 5.69 4.44
C GLY A 143 -0.11 5.11 3.12
N LEU A 144 1.09 5.51 2.74
CA LEU A 144 1.88 4.91 1.67
C LEU A 144 3.03 4.14 2.29
N SER A 145 3.19 2.86 1.94
CA SER A 145 4.26 2.00 2.44
C SER A 145 5.03 1.25 1.35
N PRO A 146 5.37 1.86 0.20
CA PRO A 146 6.11 1.16 -0.84
C PRO A 146 7.51 0.75 -0.39
N GLU A 147 7.93 -0.46 -0.74
CA GLU A 147 9.32 -0.88 -0.53
C GLU A 147 10.30 -0.09 -1.40
N GLY A 148 9.84 0.41 -2.56
CA GLY A 148 10.59 1.30 -3.43
C GLY A 148 9.72 2.36 -4.10
N ILE A 149 10.27 3.57 -4.20
CA ILE A 149 9.63 4.73 -4.85
C ILE A 149 10.18 4.93 -6.28
N PHE A 150 9.81 6.05 -6.93
CA PHE A 150 10.19 6.41 -8.31
C PHE A 150 9.54 5.59 -9.44
N GLN A 151 8.33 5.11 -9.20
CA GLN A 151 7.52 4.38 -10.19
C GLN A 151 6.02 4.67 -9.98
N ASN A 152 5.18 4.33 -10.96
CA ASN A 152 3.70 4.37 -10.90
C ASN A 152 3.07 5.58 -10.16
N TYR A 153 3.57 6.80 -10.42
CA TYR A 153 3.13 8.03 -9.74
C TYR A 153 1.60 8.22 -9.65
N VAL A 154 0.87 7.72 -10.65
CA VAL A 154 -0.60 7.77 -10.69
C VAL A 154 -1.26 7.09 -9.49
N MET A 155 -0.70 5.98 -8.99
CA MET A 155 -1.25 5.26 -7.83
C MET A 155 -1.05 6.05 -6.53
N TYR A 156 0.14 6.63 -6.39
CA TYR A 156 0.52 7.42 -5.21
C TYR A 156 -0.27 8.72 -5.13
N GLU A 157 -0.38 9.46 -6.24
CA GLU A 157 -1.19 10.68 -6.30
C GLU A 157 -2.67 10.37 -6.06
N PHE A 158 -3.18 9.26 -6.60
CA PHE A 158 -4.57 8.87 -6.39
C PHE A 158 -4.91 8.64 -4.92
N LEU A 159 -4.08 7.89 -4.17
CA LEU A 159 -4.33 7.70 -2.74
C LEU A 159 -4.21 9.02 -1.96
N LEU A 160 -3.21 9.85 -2.27
CA LEU A 160 -3.01 11.13 -1.57
C LEU A 160 -4.20 12.07 -1.78
N ASP A 161 -4.70 12.23 -3.01
CA ASP A 161 -5.91 13.01 -3.29
C ASP A 161 -7.10 12.49 -2.49
N LYS A 162 -7.26 11.16 -2.40
CA LYS A 162 -8.34 10.54 -1.62
C LYS A 162 -8.19 10.75 -0.11
N SER A 163 -6.97 10.83 0.40
CA SER A 163 -6.72 11.02 1.82
C SER A 163 -7.15 12.40 2.33
N VAL A 164 -7.14 13.41 1.44
CA VAL A 164 -7.65 14.75 1.76
C VAL A 164 -9.18 14.77 1.76
N SER A 165 -9.80 13.92 0.94
CA SER A 165 -11.24 13.88 0.73
C SER A 165 -11.90 12.67 1.41
N MET A 166 -11.42 12.21 2.59
CA MET A 166 -11.89 10.95 3.20
C MET A 166 -13.41 10.85 3.42
N ASP A 167 -14.12 11.98 3.51
CA ASP A 167 -15.59 12.01 3.61
C ASP A 167 -16.31 12.03 2.25
N SER A 168 -15.58 12.31 1.16
CA SER A 168 -16.12 12.34 -0.20
C SER A 168 -16.54 10.95 -0.68
N SER A 169 -17.57 10.94 -1.53
CA SER A 169 -18.03 9.76 -2.24
C SER A 169 -16.89 9.09 -3.03
N VAL A 170 -17.06 7.80 -3.34
CA VAL A 170 -16.24 7.07 -4.32
C VAL A 170 -15.97 7.96 -5.54
N GLN A 171 -14.69 8.13 -5.90
CA GLN A 171 -14.33 9.02 -6.99
C GLN A 171 -14.63 8.35 -8.34
N ASN A 172 -15.04 9.14 -9.33
CA ASN A 172 -15.07 8.68 -10.70
C ASN A 172 -13.63 8.59 -11.22
N ILE A 173 -13.04 7.38 -11.20
CA ILE A 173 -11.63 7.14 -11.57
C ILE A 173 -11.36 7.57 -13.01
N SER A 174 -12.32 7.39 -13.92
CA SER A 174 -12.18 7.83 -15.32
C SER A 174 -11.96 9.34 -15.40
N LYS A 175 -12.81 10.11 -14.72
CA LYS A 175 -12.72 11.58 -14.67
C LYS A 175 -11.44 12.04 -13.96
N TRP A 176 -11.07 11.37 -12.86
CA TRP A 176 -9.84 11.68 -12.13
C TRP A 176 -8.60 11.46 -13.01
N ILE A 177 -8.53 10.33 -13.75
CA ILE A 177 -7.42 10.04 -14.67
C ILE A 177 -7.33 11.09 -15.78
N SER A 178 -8.45 11.52 -16.38
CA SER A 178 -8.42 12.60 -17.38
C SER A 178 -7.87 13.91 -16.81
N GLY A 179 -8.24 14.23 -15.56
CA GLY A 179 -7.68 15.37 -14.84
C GLY A 179 -6.18 15.23 -14.56
N TYR A 180 -5.75 14.07 -14.06
CA TYR A 180 -4.35 13.73 -13.81
C TYR A 180 -3.49 13.88 -15.07
N VAL A 181 -3.95 13.31 -16.20
CA VAL A 181 -3.28 13.37 -17.50
C VAL A 181 -3.10 14.81 -17.97
N SER A 182 -4.17 15.61 -17.91
CA SER A 182 -4.13 17.03 -18.30
C SER A 182 -3.13 17.83 -17.47
N ARG A 183 -3.17 17.69 -16.14
CA ARG A 183 -2.24 18.37 -15.23
C ARG A 183 -0.79 17.91 -15.43
N ARG A 184 -0.58 16.60 -15.59
CA ARG A 184 0.75 16.01 -15.72
C ARG A 184 1.47 16.43 -17.00
N TYR A 185 0.72 16.56 -18.10
CA TYR A 185 1.30 16.93 -19.40
C TYR A 185 1.15 18.41 -19.75
N GLY A 186 0.39 19.18 -18.96
CA GLY A 186 0.15 20.61 -19.19
C GLY A 186 -0.70 20.90 -20.43
N THR A 187 -1.37 19.89 -20.99
CA THR A 187 -2.21 20.01 -22.19
C THR A 187 -3.29 18.93 -22.24
N THR A 188 -4.38 19.21 -22.95
CA THR A 188 -5.45 18.25 -23.21
C THR A 188 -5.28 17.63 -24.60
N ASN A 189 -5.22 16.30 -24.66
CA ASN A 189 -5.13 15.55 -25.91
C ASN A 189 -5.98 14.27 -25.78
N GLN A 190 -7.01 14.16 -26.63
CA GLN A 190 -7.98 13.07 -26.57
C GLN A 190 -7.36 11.68 -26.80
N LEU A 191 -6.32 11.60 -27.64
CA LEU A 191 -5.63 10.34 -27.89
C LEU A 191 -4.86 9.90 -26.65
N ILE A 192 -4.14 10.82 -26.01
CA ILE A 192 -3.38 10.55 -24.79
C ILE A 192 -4.32 10.15 -23.65
N ASP A 193 -5.42 10.88 -23.48
CA ASP A 193 -6.46 10.52 -22.51
C ASP A 193 -6.99 9.10 -22.78
N SER A 194 -7.34 8.79 -24.03
CA SER A 194 -7.80 7.45 -24.42
C SER A 194 -6.77 6.36 -24.10
N GLY A 195 -5.48 6.62 -24.35
CA GLY A 195 -4.39 5.70 -24.00
C GLY A 195 -4.30 5.46 -22.48
N TRP A 196 -4.42 6.52 -21.68
CA TRP A 196 -4.47 6.39 -20.22
C TRP A 196 -5.75 5.70 -19.72
N GLN A 197 -6.88 5.86 -20.39
CA GLN A 197 -8.10 5.10 -20.06
C GLN A 197 -7.93 3.60 -20.33
N LEU A 198 -7.17 3.20 -21.35
CA LEU A 198 -6.79 1.80 -21.58
C LEU A 198 -5.87 1.26 -20.49
N LEU A 199 -4.86 2.04 -20.06
CA LEU A 199 -3.97 1.66 -18.96
C LEU A 199 -4.74 1.56 -17.63
N ARG A 200 -5.66 2.51 -17.36
CA ARG A 200 -6.55 2.52 -16.20
C ARG A 200 -7.37 1.25 -16.10
N LYS A 201 -7.93 0.77 -17.22
CA LYS A 201 -8.76 -0.44 -17.27
C LYS A 201 -7.96 -1.74 -17.23
N SER A 202 -6.64 -1.67 -17.34
CA SER A 202 -5.75 -2.83 -17.44
C SER A 202 -4.73 -2.81 -16.31
N VAL A 203 -3.48 -2.41 -16.56
CA VAL A 203 -2.36 -2.54 -15.62
C VAL A 203 -2.55 -1.78 -14.32
N TYR A 204 -3.35 -0.70 -14.32
CA TYR A 204 -3.68 0.05 -13.11
C TYR A 204 -5.00 -0.37 -12.45
N ASN A 205 -5.62 -1.46 -12.91
CA ASN A 205 -6.79 -2.05 -12.25
C ASN A 205 -6.69 -3.58 -12.20
N CYS A 206 -5.56 -4.04 -11.66
CA CYS A 206 -5.20 -5.44 -11.61
C CYS A 206 -5.67 -6.11 -10.31
N THR A 207 -6.90 -6.65 -10.32
CA THR A 207 -7.54 -7.28 -9.15
C THR A 207 -7.12 -8.75 -8.96
N ASP A 208 -5.85 -9.08 -9.21
CA ASP A 208 -5.33 -10.46 -9.17
C ASP A 208 -4.93 -10.91 -7.75
N HIS A 209 -4.99 -10.00 -6.79
CA HIS A 209 -4.65 -10.18 -5.38
C HIS A 209 -3.23 -10.73 -5.14
N GLN A 210 -2.30 -10.49 -6.07
CA GLN A 210 -0.93 -11.01 -5.96
C GLN A 210 0.00 -10.05 -5.21
N ARG A 211 1.12 -10.60 -4.71
CA ARG A 211 2.29 -9.80 -4.30
C ARG A 211 3.17 -9.58 -5.51
N HIS A 212 3.39 -8.32 -5.87
CA HIS A 212 4.04 -7.96 -7.14
C HIS A 212 5.55 -7.90 -7.00
N HIS A 213 6.18 -9.08 -7.02
CA HIS A 213 7.64 -9.23 -7.00
C HIS A 213 8.18 -9.63 -8.37
N ARG A 214 9.08 -8.82 -8.95
CA ARG A 214 10.02 -9.13 -10.07
C ARG A 214 9.57 -10.31 -10.95
N ASN A 215 8.38 -10.24 -11.54
CA ASN A 215 7.76 -11.35 -12.26
C ASN A 215 8.11 -11.37 -13.76
N LEU A 216 8.77 -10.31 -14.26
CA LEU A 216 9.19 -10.23 -15.65
C LEU A 216 10.37 -11.16 -15.93
N GLY A 217 10.31 -11.92 -17.03
CA GLY A 217 11.38 -12.85 -17.42
C GLY A 217 12.75 -12.19 -17.59
N ILE A 218 12.78 -10.93 -18.05
CA ILE A 218 14.02 -10.17 -18.28
C ILE A 218 14.81 -9.86 -17.01
N VAL A 219 14.15 -9.79 -15.84
CA VAL A 219 14.80 -9.47 -14.55
C VAL A 219 15.08 -10.72 -13.70
N ARG A 220 14.82 -11.91 -14.25
CA ARG A 220 15.01 -13.19 -13.55
C ARG A 220 16.25 -13.91 -14.06
N ARG A 221 16.82 -14.76 -13.20
CA ARG A 221 17.88 -15.68 -13.61
C ARG A 221 17.32 -16.61 -14.70
N PRO A 222 17.98 -16.72 -15.87
CA PRO A 222 17.57 -17.64 -16.92
C PRO A 222 17.50 -19.08 -16.41
N THR A 223 16.48 -19.82 -16.83
CA THR A 223 16.29 -21.23 -16.47
C THR A 223 15.55 -21.95 -17.60
N LEU A 224 15.96 -23.18 -17.90
CA LEU A 224 15.24 -24.08 -18.81
C LEU A 224 14.01 -24.70 -18.13
N HIS A 225 14.05 -24.80 -16.80
CA HIS A 225 12.91 -25.21 -15.99
C HIS A 225 12.05 -23.97 -15.73
N LYS A 226 11.01 -23.78 -16.56
CA LYS A 226 9.92 -22.87 -16.21
C LYS A 226 9.29 -23.39 -14.92
N LYS A 227 9.60 -22.79 -13.78
CA LYS A 227 8.62 -22.82 -12.68
C LYS A 227 7.40 -22.11 -13.23
N ASP A 228 6.28 -22.82 -13.30
CA ASP A 228 5.00 -22.34 -13.79
C ASP A 228 4.45 -21.26 -12.85
N ARG A 229 5.09 -20.10 -12.91
CA ARG A 229 4.54 -18.82 -12.51
C ARG A 229 4.48 -17.99 -13.78
N SER A 230 3.77 -18.51 -14.77
CA SER A 230 2.91 -17.67 -15.58
C SER A 230 2.01 -16.92 -14.57
N SER A 231 1.88 -15.61 -14.60
CA SER A 231 1.72 -14.78 -15.77
C SER A 231 2.41 -13.43 -15.56
N VAL A 232 2.93 -12.88 -16.66
CA VAL A 232 2.84 -11.43 -16.86
C VAL A 232 1.39 -11.06 -16.53
N TYR A 233 1.16 -10.19 -15.56
CA TYR A 233 -0.13 -9.95 -14.91
C TYR A 233 -1.33 -10.08 -15.86
N ASN A 234 -2.44 -10.68 -15.39
CA ASN A 234 -3.65 -10.93 -16.21
C ASN A 234 -4.32 -9.64 -16.72
N CYS A 235 -3.83 -8.49 -16.28
CA CYS A 235 -4.32 -7.15 -16.56
C CYS A 235 -3.46 -6.38 -17.57
N THR A 236 -2.76 -7.05 -18.49
CA THR A 236 -1.87 -6.38 -19.47
C THR A 236 -2.52 -6.00 -20.80
N THR A 237 -3.81 -6.27 -21.00
CA THR A 237 -4.52 -6.03 -22.27
C THR A 237 -4.39 -4.59 -22.75
N GLY A 238 -4.50 -3.58 -21.89
CA GLY A 238 -4.35 -2.19 -22.30
C GLY A 238 -2.92 -1.79 -22.73
N ILE A 239 -1.89 -2.60 -22.45
CA ILE A 239 -0.57 -2.44 -23.08
C ILE A 239 -0.63 -2.93 -24.53
N SER A 240 -1.15 -4.13 -24.76
CA SER A 240 -1.23 -4.76 -26.10
C SER A 240 -2.27 -4.10 -27.02
N ASP A 241 -3.35 -3.56 -26.45
CA ASP A 241 -4.45 -2.91 -27.16
C ASP A 241 -4.12 -1.47 -27.57
N GLY A 242 -2.84 -1.09 -27.48
CA GLY A 242 -2.32 0.17 -27.98
C GLY A 242 -2.32 1.32 -26.98
N GLY A 243 -2.66 1.12 -25.70
CA GLY A 243 -2.59 2.18 -24.69
C GLY A 243 -1.19 2.80 -24.59
N TRP A 244 -0.15 1.96 -24.61
CA TRP A 244 1.24 2.42 -24.69
C TRP A 244 1.58 3.03 -26.06
N ASN A 245 1.11 2.41 -27.13
CA ASN A 245 1.42 2.85 -28.50
C ASN A 245 0.84 4.25 -28.79
N VAL A 246 -0.36 4.54 -28.31
CA VAL A 246 -1.00 5.85 -28.47
C VAL A 246 -0.21 6.93 -27.74
N VAL A 247 0.20 6.68 -26.50
CA VAL A 247 1.06 7.61 -25.74
C VAL A 247 2.40 7.81 -26.44
N TYR A 248 3.02 6.72 -26.93
CA TYR A 248 4.29 6.76 -27.63
C TYR A 248 4.22 7.57 -28.94
N VAL A 249 3.19 7.35 -29.76
CA VAL A 249 3.00 8.05 -31.05
C VAL A 249 2.73 9.54 -30.84
N GLN A 250 2.03 9.93 -29.76
CA GLN A 250 1.79 11.35 -29.47
C GLN A 250 2.98 12.05 -28.80
N ARG A 251 4.07 11.33 -28.46
CA ARG A 251 5.27 11.90 -27.82
C ARG A 251 5.76 13.21 -28.47
N PRO A 252 5.85 13.37 -29.80
CA PRO A 252 6.33 14.63 -30.39
C PRO A 252 5.48 15.85 -30.04
N LYS A 253 4.18 15.66 -29.79
CA LYS A 253 3.25 16.73 -29.39
C LYS A 253 3.30 17.04 -27.89
N LEU A 254 3.87 16.14 -27.09
CA LEU A 254 4.04 16.30 -25.64
C LEU A 254 5.39 16.90 -25.27
N MET A 255 6.39 16.78 -26.13
CA MET A 255 7.70 17.36 -25.86
C MET A 255 7.62 18.86 -26.07
N ILE A 256 7.80 19.61 -24.98
CA ILE A 256 8.16 21.03 -25.07
C ILE A 256 9.49 21.05 -25.84
N ARG A 257 9.49 21.55 -27.07
CA ARG A 257 10.75 21.92 -27.73
C ARG A 257 11.35 23.01 -26.83
N LYS A 258 12.43 22.68 -26.11
CA LYS A 258 13.36 23.73 -25.69
C LYS A 258 13.90 24.30 -26.99
N GLU A 259 13.29 25.37 -27.48
CA GLU A 259 14.00 26.27 -28.37
C GLU A 259 15.22 26.72 -27.56
N VAL A 260 16.38 26.21 -27.95
CA VAL A 260 17.64 26.78 -27.52
C VAL A 260 17.63 28.16 -28.17
N VAL A 261 17.26 29.17 -27.38
CA VAL A 261 17.46 30.56 -27.76
C VAL A 261 18.98 30.72 -27.88
N SER A 262 19.45 30.76 -29.12
CA SER A 262 20.83 31.03 -29.50
C SER A 262 21.21 32.47 -29.20
#